data_AF-A0A6P0PHK6-F1
#
_entry.id   AF-A0A6P0PHK6-F1
#
_cell.length_a   1.000
_cell.length_b   1.000
_cell.length_c   1.000
_cell.angle_alpha   90.00
_cell.angle_beta   90.00
_cell.angle_gamma   90.00
#
_symmetry.space_group_name_H-M   'P 1'
#
loop_
_entity.id
_entity.type
_entity.pdbx_description
1 polymer ?
#
loop_
_entity_poly.entity_id
_entity_poly.type
_entity_poly.pdbx_seq_one_letter_code
_entity_poly.pdbx_strand_id
1 'polypeptide(L)'
;MRVTLEVPQHHPKPHNLQPVEINVLLVEETEKPADGSPPIRWLLLTTLPIDNFTQAWQWVQWYSYRLLIEPFHKTAQKWLTRAKNFNFKPESVYSKHWLLIILLLGD
;
A
#
# COMPACT_ATOMS: atom_id res chain seq x y z
N MET A 1 -4.76 -4.08 20.41
CA MET A 1 -5.94 -3.39 21.00
C MET A 1 -7.05 -3.39 19.96
N ARG A 2 -8.32 -3.53 20.35
CA ARG A 2 -9.47 -3.40 19.44
C ARG A 2 -10.17 -2.07 19.67
N VAL A 3 -10.57 -1.41 18.58
CA VAL A 3 -11.36 -0.18 18.63
C VAL A 3 -12.47 -0.24 17.61
N THR A 4 -13.58 0.40 17.93
CA THR A 4 -14.68 0.60 16.98
C THR A 4 -14.47 1.94 16.27
N LEU A 5 -14.40 1.90 14.95
CA LEU A 5 -14.45 3.09 14.11
C LEU A 5 -15.91 3.40 13.80
N GLU A 6 -16.38 4.52 14.34
CA GLU A 6 -17.72 5.02 14.08
C GLU A 6 -17.86 5.57 12.66
N VAL A 7 -19.10 5.56 12.16
CA VAL A 7 -19.43 6.15 10.86
C VAL A 7 -19.14 7.66 10.93
N PRO A 8 -18.41 8.24 9.94
CA PRO A 8 -18.14 9.68 9.93
C PRO A 8 -19.42 10.51 9.95
N GLN A 9 -19.47 11.52 10.83
CA GLN A 9 -20.66 12.33 11.08
C GLN A 9 -21.22 13.02 9.82
N HIS A 10 -20.35 13.40 8.88
CA HIS A 10 -20.72 14.09 7.64
C HIS A 10 -20.80 13.17 6.42
N HIS A 11 -20.92 11.85 6.62
CA HIS A 11 -21.09 10.93 5.50
C HIS A 11 -22.46 11.16 4.83
N PRO A 12 -22.55 11.24 3.48
CA PRO A 12 -23.80 11.58 2.78
C PRO A 12 -24.92 10.53 2.92
N LYS A 13 -24.58 9.29 3.30
CA LYS A 13 -25.54 8.19 3.53
C LYS A 13 -25.17 7.39 4.80
N PRO A 14 -25.27 7.98 6.00
CA PRO A 14 -24.75 7.36 7.22
C PRO A 14 -25.62 6.17 7.66
N HIS A 15 -26.93 6.23 7.43
CA HIS A 15 -27.90 5.18 7.77
C HIS A 15 -27.64 3.81 7.13
N ASN A 16 -26.84 3.77 6.05
CA ASN A 16 -26.51 2.54 5.33
C ASN A 16 -25.16 1.94 5.78
N LEU A 17 -24.45 2.59 6.70
CA LEU A 17 -23.16 2.16 7.17
C LEU A 17 -23.25 1.76 8.64
N GLN A 18 -22.42 0.80 9.02
CA GLN A 18 -22.31 0.33 10.40
C GLN A 18 -20.89 0.62 10.90
N PRO A 19 -20.71 0.92 12.20
CA PRO A 19 -19.40 1.00 12.81
C PRO A 19 -18.60 -0.29 12.57
N VAL A 20 -17.29 -0.15 12.39
CA VAL A 20 -16.40 -1.28 12.08
C VAL A 20 -15.42 -1.49 13.22
N GLU A 21 -15.38 -2.71 13.76
CA GLU A 21 -14.34 -3.10 14.71
C GLU A 21 -13.03 -3.36 13.96
N ILE A 22 -11.96 -2.77 14.44
CA ILE A 22 -10.61 -2.92 13.88
C ILE A 22 -9.60 -3.18 14.99
N ASN A 23 -8.48 -3.78 14.61
CA ASN A 23 -7.31 -3.91 15.45
C ASN A 23 -6.35 -2.73 15.26
N VAL A 24 -5.73 -2.32 16.35
CA VAL A 24 -4.72 -1.26 16.41
C VAL A 24 -3.42 -1.83 16.96
N LEU A 25 -2.33 -1.57 16.25
CA LEU A 25 -0.96 -1.82 16.70
C LEU A 25 -0.23 -0.49 16.85
N LEU A 26 0.35 -0.27 18.03
CA LEU A 26 1.37 0.75 18.23
C LEU A 26 2.72 0.07 18.09
N VAL A 27 3.53 0.54 17.14
CA VAL A 27 4.87 0.03 16.85
C VAL A 27 5.85 1.16 17.07
N GLU A 28 6.77 0.96 18.00
CA GLU A 28 7.74 1.98 18.42
C GLU A 28 9.13 1.35 18.46
N GLU A 29 10.10 2.05 17.89
CA GLU A 29 11.51 1.75 18.14
C GLU A 29 11.84 2.13 19.58
N THR A 30 12.33 1.15 20.34
CA THR A 30 12.69 1.33 21.75
C THR A 30 13.97 2.13 21.94
N GLU A 31 14.87 2.05 20.97
CA GLU A 31 16.16 2.75 20.98
C GLU A 31 16.23 3.74 19.83
N LYS A 32 16.86 4.89 20.08
CA LYS A 32 17.05 5.90 19.05
C LYS A 32 18.06 5.41 18.01
N PRO A 33 17.79 5.58 16.70
CA PRO A 33 18.75 5.29 15.65
C PRO A 33 20.11 5.99 15.86
N ALA A 34 21.20 5.26 15.58
CA ALA A 34 22.57 5.75 15.75
C ALA A 34 22.93 6.92 14.83
N ASP A 35 22.23 7.04 13.69
CA ASP A 35 22.37 8.15 12.75
C ASP A 35 21.69 9.46 13.24
N GLY A 36 21.06 9.41 14.41
CA GLY A 36 20.39 10.55 15.03
C GLY A 36 19.00 10.84 14.49
N SER A 37 18.49 10.04 13.54
CA SER A 37 17.15 10.19 12.98
C SER A 37 16.05 9.97 14.03
N PRO A 38 14.83 10.50 13.81
CA PRO A 38 13.70 10.24 14.70
C PRO A 38 13.35 8.75 14.71
N PRO A 39 13.10 8.15 15.90
CA PRO A 39 12.70 6.76 15.98
C PRO A 39 11.38 6.53 15.26
N ILE A 40 11.24 5.36 14.65
CA ILE A 40 10.00 4.96 14.00
C ILE A 40 8.91 4.81 15.06
N ARG A 41 7.77 5.46 14.79
CA ARG A 41 6.53 5.33 15.56
C ARG A 41 5.35 5.21 14.61
N TRP A 42 4.73 4.04 14.55
CA TRP A 42 3.57 3.77 13.71
C TRP A 42 2.35 3.37 14.54
N LEU A 43 1.21 3.96 14.20
CA LEU A 43 -0.10 3.49 14.63
C LEU A 43 -0.77 2.82 13.44
N LEU A 44 -0.77 1.49 13.43
CA LEU A 44 -1.29 0.69 12.32
C LEU A 44 -2.71 0.22 12.65
N LEU A 45 -3.60 0.37 11.68
CA LEU A 45 -4.99 -0.07 11.75
C LEU A 45 -5.19 -1.24 10.79
N THR A 46 -5.82 -2.33 11.26
CA THR A 46 -6.07 -3.51 10.44
C THR A 46 -7.38 -4.19 10.82
N THR A 47 -8.11 -4.70 9.82
CA THR A 47 -9.28 -5.58 10.02
C THR A 47 -8.87 -7.03 10.23
N LEU A 48 -7.60 -7.37 10.00
CA LEU A 48 -7.08 -8.73 10.19
C LEU A 48 -6.99 -9.07 11.69
N PRO A 49 -7.24 -10.33 12.08
CA PRO A 49 -7.12 -10.77 13.46
C PRO A 49 -5.68 -10.64 13.97
N ILE A 50 -5.54 -10.46 15.28
CA ILE A 50 -4.25 -10.42 15.98
C ILE A 50 -4.41 -11.23 17.27
N ASP A 51 -4.15 -12.53 17.16
CA ASP A 51 -4.31 -13.44 18.31
C ASP A 51 -3.00 -13.62 19.09
N ASN A 52 -1.86 -13.32 18.46
CA ASN A 52 -0.54 -13.47 19.05
C ASN A 52 0.48 -12.49 18.46
N PHE A 53 1.65 -12.45 19.08
CA PHE A 53 2.75 -11.57 18.70
C PHE A 53 3.27 -11.85 17.28
N THR A 54 3.35 -13.11 16.86
CA THR A 54 3.84 -13.47 15.51
C THR A 54 2.95 -12.88 14.42
N GLN A 55 1.63 -12.96 14.59
CA GLN A 55 0.68 -12.33 13.66
C GLN A 55 0.86 -10.81 13.66
N ALA A 56 0.98 -10.19 14.84
CA ALA A 56 1.21 -8.76 14.96
C ALA A 56 2.46 -8.32 14.19
N TRP A 57 3.57 -9.04 14.38
CA TRP A 57 4.84 -8.77 13.71
C TRP A 57 4.74 -8.95 12.19
N GLN A 58 4.04 -9.98 11.72
CA GLN A 58 3.79 -10.19 10.29
C GLN A 58 3.08 -8.99 9.66
N TRP A 59 2.09 -8.38 10.33
CA TRP A 59 1.42 -7.17 9.86
C TRP A 59 2.37 -5.97 9.77
N VAL A 60 3.26 -5.81 10.75
CA VAL A 60 4.31 -4.79 10.72
C VAL A 60 5.27 -5.02 9.54
N GLN A 61 5.69 -6.26 9.33
CA GLN A 61 6.56 -6.61 8.21
C GLN A 61 5.90 -6.30 6.86
N TRP A 62 4.62 -6.66 6.68
CA TRP A 62 3.87 -6.34 5.47
C TRP A 62 3.74 -4.83 5.26
N TYR A 63 3.46 -4.07 6.33
CA TYR A 63 3.39 -2.62 6.25
C TYR A 63 4.75 -1.99 5.92
N SER A 64 5.87 -2.57 6.37
CA SER A 64 7.20 -2.07 6.04
C SER A 64 7.50 -2.08 4.54
N TYR A 65 6.87 -3.00 3.79
CA TYR A 65 6.96 -3.06 2.33
C TYR A 65 6.23 -1.92 1.62
N ARG A 66 5.42 -1.10 2.31
CA ARG A 66 4.77 0.08 1.71
C ARG A 66 5.78 0.97 0.99
N LEU A 67 7.01 1.08 1.52
CA LEU A 67 8.07 1.89 0.91
C LEU A 67 8.57 1.35 -0.43
N LEU A 68 8.39 0.04 -0.72
CA LEU A 68 8.82 -0.57 -1.98
C LEU A 68 7.96 -0.15 -3.18
N ILE A 69 6.78 0.43 -2.95
CA ILE A 69 5.89 0.85 -4.03
C ILE A 69 6.48 2.03 -4.82
N GLU A 70 7.19 2.95 -4.16
CA GLU A 70 7.81 4.12 -4.79
C GLU A 70 8.93 3.74 -5.79
N PRO A 71 9.94 2.92 -5.43
CA PRO A 71 10.96 2.50 -6.38
C PRO A 71 10.38 1.61 -7.49
N PHE A 72 9.33 0.83 -7.21
CA PHE A 72 8.60 0.09 -8.24
C PHE A 72 7.97 1.03 -9.27
N HIS A 73 7.19 2.02 -8.83
CA HIS A 73 6.57 3.01 -9.72
C HIS A 73 7.61 3.82 -10.51
N LYS A 74 8.68 4.26 -9.87
CA LYS A 74 9.77 4.98 -10.55
C LYS A 74 10.40 4.14 -11.66
N THR A 75 10.60 2.85 -11.40
CA THR A 75 11.14 1.91 -12.40
C THR A 75 10.13 1.71 -13.53
N ALA A 76 8.86 1.46 -13.21
CA ALA A 76 7.80 1.31 -14.21
C ALA A 76 7.66 2.54 -15.13
N GLN A 77 7.67 3.76 -14.58
CA GLN A 77 7.64 5.00 -15.35
C GLN A 77 8.84 5.14 -16.29
N LYS A 78 10.05 4.78 -15.82
CA LYS A 78 11.26 4.78 -16.65
C LYS A 78 11.13 3.79 -17.82
N TRP A 79 10.59 2.60 -17.57
CA TRP A 79 10.32 1.61 -18.61
C TRP A 79 9.30 2.11 -19.63
N LEU A 80 8.19 2.70 -19.19
CA LEU A 80 7.17 3.27 -20.08
C LEU A 80 7.74 4.37 -20.98
N THR A 81 8.55 5.27 -20.40
CA THR A 81 9.22 6.34 -21.16
C THR A 81 10.16 5.75 -22.22
N ARG A 82 10.91 4.70 -21.88
CA ARG A 82 11.81 4.03 -22.82
C ARG A 82 11.06 3.24 -23.90
N ALA A 83 9.94 2.62 -23.55
CA ALA A 83 9.08 1.89 -24.49
C ALA A 83 8.43 2.84 -25.51
N LYS A 84 8.02 4.04 -25.11
CA LYS A 84 7.53 5.10 -26.03
C LYS A 84 8.60 5.54 -27.04
N ASN A 85 9.88 5.52 -26.65
CA ASN A 85 11.00 5.83 -27.52
C ASN A 85 11.46 4.64 -28.39
N PHE A 86 10.89 3.46 -28.16
CA PHE A 86 11.09 2.32 -29.04
C PHE A 86 10.10 2.41 -30.20
N ASN A 87 10.61 2.46 -31.42
CA ASN A 87 9.77 2.37 -32.62
C ASN A 87 9.32 0.91 -32.79
N PHE A 88 8.38 0.49 -31.94
CA PHE A 88 7.87 -0.86 -31.88
C PHE A 88 7.08 -1.14 -33.16
N LYS A 89 7.60 -1.99 -34.05
CA LYS A 89 6.87 -2.47 -35.23
C LYS A 89 6.00 -3.67 -34.82
N PRO A 90 4.66 -3.56 -34.86
CA PRO A 90 3.77 -4.61 -34.40
C PRO A 90 3.56 -5.66 -35.51
N GLU A 91 4.50 -6.59 -35.66
CA GLU A 91 4.37 -7.69 -36.64
C GLU A 91 3.79 -9.00 -36.07
N SER A 92 3.37 -9.03 -34.80
CA SER A 92 2.69 -10.22 -34.26
C SER A 92 1.47 -9.87 -33.40
N VAL A 93 0.42 -10.69 -33.52
CA VAL A 93 -0.88 -10.53 -32.82
C VAL A 93 -0.72 -10.48 -31.29
N TYR A 94 0.35 -11.07 -30.76
CA TYR A 94 0.71 -11.01 -29.33
C TYR A 94 1.13 -9.62 -28.84
N SER A 95 1.58 -8.73 -29.74
CA SER A 95 1.93 -7.34 -29.40
C SER A 95 0.73 -6.51 -28.94
N LYS A 96 -0.46 -6.78 -29.50
CA LYS A 96 -1.64 -5.94 -29.25
C LYS A 96 -2.21 -6.10 -27.84
N HIS A 97 -2.14 -7.31 -27.27
CA HIS A 97 -2.66 -7.59 -25.92
C HIS A 97 -1.82 -6.93 -24.81
N TRP A 98 -0.49 -6.92 -24.95
CA TRP A 98 0.39 -6.30 -23.94
C TRP A 98 0.33 -4.76 -23.97
N LEU A 99 0.10 -4.15 -25.14
CA LEU A 99 -0.08 -2.70 -25.26
C LEU A 99 -1.37 -2.19 -24.59
N LEU A 100 -2.46 -2.98 -24.62
CA LEU A 100 -3.72 -2.63 -23.98
C LEU A 100 -3.61 -2.61 -22.44
N ILE A 101 -2.90 -3.55 -21.84
CA ILE A 101 -2.70 -3.59 -20.37
C ILE A 101 -1.87 -2.39 -19.90
N ILE A 102 -0.88 -1.97 -20.68
CA ILE A 102 -0.01 -0.84 -20.35
C ILE A 102 -0.74 0.51 -20.45
N LEU A 103 -1.65 0.68 -21.41
CA LEU A 103 -2.42 1.92 -21.56
C LEU A 103 -3.53 2.06 -20.51
N LEU A 104 -4.12 0.95 -20.04
CA LEU A 104 -5.20 0.98 -19.04
C LEU A 104 -4.71 1.21 -17.60
N LEU A 105 -3.40 1.12 -17.35
CA LEU A 105 -2.77 1.36 -16.05
C LEU A 105 -2.13 2.77 -15.93
N GLY A 106 -2.33 3.63 -16.93
CA GLY A 106 -1.75 4.96 -17.00
C GLY A 106 -2.79 6.03 -17.30
N ASP A 107 -3.72 6.24 -16.38
CA ASP A 107 -4.44 7.50 -16.15
C ASP A 107 -4.37 7.85 -14.65
#